data_AF-A0AAX0ZEU0-F1
#
_entry.id   AF-A0AAX0ZEU0-F1
#
_cell.length_a   1.000
_cell.length_b   1.000
_cell.length_c   1.000
_cell.angle_alpha   90.00
_cell.angle_beta   90.00
_cell.angle_gamma   90.00
#
_symmetry.space_group_name_H-M   'P 1'
#
loop_
_entity.id
_entity.type
_entity.pdbx_description
1 polymer ?
#
loop_
_entity_poly.entity_id
_entity_poly.type
_entity_poly.pdbx_seq_one_letter_code
_entity_poly.pdbx_strand_id
1 'polypeptide(L)'
;MRIENLKNKDNPLKPNETFKLITDGKEAEMVEFANDKGYIDGTSFSPRMTVTLDIIYKIDGNPKSYRLQIRDKKILKDKVYEYDITPDISKIN
;
A
#
# COMPACT_ATOMS: atom_id res chain seq x y z
N MET A 1 -6.54 0.47 -5.31
CA MET A 1 -5.72 -0.76 -5.53
C MET A 1 -6.63 -1.99 -5.51
N ARG A 2 -6.40 -3.01 -6.35
CA ARG A 2 -7.14 -4.29 -6.29
C ARG A 2 -6.31 -5.36 -5.56
N ILE A 3 -6.91 -6.03 -4.57
CA ILE A 3 -6.30 -7.13 -3.81
C ILE A 3 -7.18 -8.38 -3.96
N GLU A 4 -6.54 -9.53 -4.16
CA GLU A 4 -7.21 -10.82 -4.25
C GLU A 4 -6.59 -11.83 -3.27
N ASN A 5 -7.42 -12.48 -2.46
CA ASN A 5 -6.96 -13.59 -1.62
C ASN A 5 -7.01 -14.91 -2.39
N LEU A 6 -5.85 -15.30 -2.93
CA LEU A 6 -5.66 -16.57 -3.62
C LEU A 6 -5.59 -17.80 -2.70
N LYS A 7 -5.64 -17.63 -1.38
CA LYS A 7 -5.65 -18.75 -0.43
C LYS A 7 -7.07 -19.28 -0.24
N ASN A 8 -7.17 -20.59 0.03
CA ASN A 8 -8.42 -21.24 0.46
C ASN A 8 -8.73 -21.04 1.96
N LYS A 9 -8.13 -20.01 2.59
CA LYS A 9 -8.35 -19.64 3.99
C LYS A 9 -8.26 -18.13 4.16
N ASP A 10 -8.80 -17.63 5.26
CA ASP A 10 -8.60 -16.24 5.67
C ASP A 10 -7.12 -15.87 5.65
N ASN A 11 -6.82 -14.71 5.08
CA ASN A 11 -5.47 -14.24 4.91
C ASN A 11 -5.31 -12.87 5.60
N PRO A 12 -4.65 -12.84 6.77
CA PRO A 12 -4.40 -11.59 7.46
C PRO A 12 -3.43 -10.73 6.67
N LEU A 13 -3.64 -9.42 6.76
CA LEU A 13 -2.81 -8.38 6.17
C LEU A 13 -2.59 -7.30 7.23
N LYS A 14 -1.36 -6.77 7.30
CA LYS A 14 -1.04 -5.57 8.06
C LYS A 14 -0.67 -4.45 7.09
N PRO A 15 -1.62 -3.58 6.72
CA PRO A 15 -1.39 -2.56 5.70
C PRO A 15 -0.16 -1.68 5.93
N ASN A 16 0.07 -1.20 7.16
CA ASN A 16 1.23 -0.37 7.51
C ASN A 16 2.60 -1.08 7.31
N GLU A 17 2.65 -2.40 7.48
CA GLU A 17 3.86 -3.20 7.25
C GLU A 17 4.02 -3.61 5.77
N THR A 18 2.89 -3.75 5.05
CA THR A 18 2.87 -4.21 3.66
C THR A 18 3.02 -3.09 2.65
N PHE A 19 2.35 -1.96 2.83
CA PHE A 19 2.31 -0.85 1.87
C PHE A 19 2.96 0.40 2.45
N LYS A 20 4.12 0.78 1.90
CA LYS A 20 4.83 1.99 2.31
C LYS A 20 4.92 2.95 1.13
N LEU A 21 4.54 4.20 1.34
CA LEU A 21 4.78 5.25 0.38
C LEU A 21 6.06 5.99 0.77
N ILE A 22 7.01 6.09 -0.15
CA ILE A 22 8.24 6.85 0.02
C ILE A 22 8.15 8.11 -0.84
N THR A 23 8.26 9.27 -0.21
CA THR A 23 8.29 10.59 -0.85
C THR A 23 9.64 11.26 -0.61
N ASP A 24 10.38 11.56 -1.68
CA ASP A 24 11.73 12.14 -1.61
C ASP A 24 12.65 11.43 -0.60
N GLY A 25 12.57 10.09 -0.57
CA GLY A 25 13.37 9.23 0.30
C GLY A 25 12.86 9.09 1.75
N LYS A 26 11.73 9.73 2.11
CA LYS A 26 11.10 9.63 3.43
C LYS A 26 9.79 8.84 3.38
N GLU A 27 9.52 8.05 4.41
CA GLU A 27 8.25 7.32 4.51
C GLU A 27 7.11 8.29 4.86
N ALA A 28 6.03 8.25 4.09
CA ALA A 28 4.80 8.98 4.34
C ALA A 28 3.89 8.19 5.30
N GLU A 29 3.20 8.91 6.18
CA GLU A 29 2.29 8.31 7.16
C GLU A 29 1.01 7.81 6.48
N MET A 30 0.65 6.54 6.68
CA MET A 30 -0.64 6.01 6.27
C MET A 30 -1.72 6.52 7.23
N VAL A 31 -2.73 7.20 6.68
CA VAL A 31 -3.83 7.78 7.46
C VAL A 31 -5.07 6.93 7.41
N GLU A 32 -5.34 6.23 6.30
CA GLU A 32 -6.50 5.35 6.17
C GLU A 32 -6.20 4.17 5.24
N PHE A 33 -6.84 3.05 5.53
CA PHE A 33 -6.87 1.88 4.65
C PHE A 33 -8.30 1.39 4.51
N ALA A 34 -8.79 1.24 3.29
CA ALA A 34 -10.19 0.87 3.02
C ALA A 34 -11.21 1.83 3.66
N ASN A 35 -10.91 3.13 3.65
CA ASN A 35 -11.72 4.21 4.25
C ASN A 35 -11.90 4.09 5.78
N ASP A 36 -11.00 3.38 6.47
CA ASP A 36 -11.00 3.25 7.93
C ASP A 36 -9.57 3.26 8.50
N LYS A 37 -9.38 3.90 9.65
CA LYS A 37 -8.13 3.89 10.41
C LYS A 37 -7.88 2.58 11.13
N GLY A 38 -8.95 1.91 11.58
CA GLY A 38 -8.89 0.65 12.32
C GLY A 38 -8.31 -0.50 11.52
N TYR A 39 -8.33 -0.43 10.18
CA TYR A 39 -7.75 -1.47 9.33
C TYR A 39 -6.25 -1.31 9.07
N ILE A 40 -5.65 -0.17 9.43
CA ILE A 40 -4.21 0.10 9.20
C ILE A 40 -3.33 -0.90 9.94
N ASP A 41 -3.71 -1.24 11.18
CA ASP A 41 -2.95 -2.14 12.05
C ASP A 41 -3.22 -3.62 11.77
N GLY A 42 -4.32 -3.93 11.08
CA GLY A 42 -4.65 -5.29 10.73
C GLY A 42 -6.04 -5.44 10.11
N THR A 43 -6.11 -6.31 9.11
CA THR A 43 -7.37 -6.78 8.52
C THR A 43 -7.19 -8.22 8.02
N SER A 44 -8.27 -8.86 7.57
CA SER A 44 -8.23 -10.20 6.98
C SER A 44 -9.16 -10.29 5.79
N PHE A 45 -8.71 -10.96 4.74
CA PHE A 45 -9.53 -11.21 3.55
C PHE A 45 -9.96 -12.67 3.49
N SER A 46 -11.25 -12.89 3.25
CA SER A 46 -11.80 -14.24 3.10
C SER A 46 -11.28 -14.95 1.84
N PRO A 47 -11.38 -16.30 1.77
CA PRO A 47 -10.94 -17.05 0.60
C PRO A 47 -11.60 -16.54 -0.69
N ARG A 48 -10.82 -16.39 -1.76
CA ARG A 48 -11.28 -15.93 -3.09
C ARG A 48 -11.92 -14.53 -3.08
N MET A 49 -11.79 -13.79 -1.98
CA MET A 49 -12.27 -12.43 -1.89
C MET A 49 -11.40 -11.54 -2.78
N THR A 50 -12.07 -10.78 -3.65
CA THR A 50 -11.46 -9.69 -4.42
C THR A 50 -12.04 -8.38 -3.92
N VAL A 51 -11.17 -7.44 -3.58
CA VAL A 51 -11.57 -6.11 -3.11
C VAL A 51 -10.81 -5.03 -3.87
N THR A 52 -11.47 -3.88 -4.05
CA THR A 52 -10.81 -2.64 -4.45
C THR A 52 -10.79 -1.73 -3.24
N LEU A 53 -9.61 -1.32 -2.82
CA LEU A 53 -9.39 -0.53 -1.62
C LEU A 53 -8.61 0.74 -1.94
N ASP A 54 -8.92 1.79 -1.19
CA ASP A 54 -8.15 3.02 -1.16
C ASP A 54 -7.16 3.01 -0.01
N ILE A 55 -6.00 3.62 -0.24
CA ILE A 55 -4.97 3.83 0.77
C ILE A 55 -4.67 5.32 0.74
N ILE A 56 -4.83 5.98 1.90
CA ILE A 56 -4.62 7.41 2.02
C ILE A 56 -3.35 7.63 2.83
N TYR A 57 -2.45 8.45 2.29
CA TYR A 57 -1.22 8.86 2.96
C TYR A 57 -1.24 10.37 3.21
N LYS A 58 -0.65 10.79 4.33
CA LYS A 58 -0.37 12.19 4.60
C LYS A 58 0.92 12.58 3.90
N ILE A 59 0.83 13.58 3.02
CA ILE A 59 1.98 14.13 2.30
C ILE A 59 2.28 15.51 2.86
N ASP A 60 3.50 15.69 3.38
CA ASP A 60 3.97 16.99 3.84
C ASP A 60 4.75 17.70 2.72
N GLY A 61 4.39 18.96 2.45
CA GLY A 61 5.04 19.78 1.44
C GLY A 61 4.64 19.40 0.01
N ASN A 62 5.58 19.51 -0.93
CA ASN A 62 5.37 19.18 -2.35
C ASN A 62 6.52 18.28 -2.85
N PRO A 63 6.50 16.98 -2.52
CA PRO A 63 7.55 16.06 -2.93
C PRO A 63 7.65 15.94 -4.45
N LYS A 64 8.87 15.75 -4.94
CA LYS A 64 9.15 15.60 -6.38
C LYS A 64 9.14 14.15 -6.85
N SER A 65 9.21 13.20 -5.92
CA SER A 65 9.23 11.78 -6.19
C SER A 65 8.30 11.03 -5.25
N TYR A 66 7.61 10.03 -5.80
CA TYR A 66 6.69 9.16 -5.07
C TYR A 66 6.95 7.72 -5.47
N ARG A 67 7.22 6.85 -4.49
CA ARG A 67 7.46 5.44 -4.71
C ARG A 67 6.63 4.59 -3.76
N LEU A 68 5.76 3.74 -4.30
CA LEU A 68 5.02 2.77 -3.52
C LEU A 68 5.84 1.47 -3.39
N GLN A 69 6.14 1.10 -2.16
CA GLN A 69 6.75 -0.18 -1.81
C GLN A 69 5.68 -1.16 -1.33
N ILE A 70 5.67 -2.36 -1.90
CA ILE A 70 4.83 -3.48 -1.46
C ILE A 70 5.74 -4.59 -0.94
N ARG A 71 5.63 -4.91 0.35
CA ARG A 71 6.44 -5.94 1.01
C ARG A 71 5.64 -7.23 1.14
N ASP A 72 6.05 -8.26 0.39
CA ASP A 72 5.52 -9.62 0.58
C ASP A 72 6.44 -10.40 1.52
N LYS A 73 6.00 -10.57 2.78
CA LYS A 73 6.74 -11.28 3.83
C LYS A 73 6.57 -12.81 3.75
N LYS A 74 6.15 -13.41 2.63
CA LYS A 74 6.05 -14.87 2.54
C LYS A 74 7.42 -15.55 2.56
N ILE A 75 7.77 -15.95 3.78
CA ILE A 75 8.48 -17.16 4.19
C ILE A 75 10.01 -17.16 4.02
N LEU A 76 10.66 -16.69 2.95
CA LEU A 76 12.16 -16.76 2.88
C LEU A 76 12.90 -15.68 2.06
N LYS A 77 12.22 -14.72 1.45
CA LYS A 77 12.87 -13.55 0.82
C LYS A 77 11.94 -12.37 1.02
N ASP A 78 12.35 -11.38 1.81
CA ASP A 78 11.68 -10.07 1.86
C ASP A 78 11.74 -9.46 0.47
N LYS A 79 10.73 -9.77 -0.35
CA LYS A 79 10.59 -9.17 -1.67
C LYS A 79 9.88 -7.85 -1.47
N VAL A 80 10.63 -6.79 -1.78
CA VAL A 80 10.08 -5.44 -1.89
C VAL A 80 9.86 -5.17 -3.36
N TYR A 81 8.59 -5.01 -3.74
CA TYR A 81 8.21 -4.51 -5.06
C TYR A 81 8.13 -3.00 -4.96
N GLU A 82 8.79 -2.29 -5.88
CA GLU A 82 8.80 -0.84 -5.92
C GLU A 82 8.13 -0.35 -7.20
N TYR A 83 7.21 0.60 -7.04
CA TYR A 83 6.50 1.24 -8.15
C TYR A 83 6.76 2.74 -8.06
N ASP A 84 7.37 3.30 -9.09
CA ASP A 84 7.41 4.76 -9.26
C ASP A 84 6.01 5.23 -9.67
N ILE A 85 5.41 6.05 -8.81
CA ILE A 85 4.09 6.63 -9.01
C ILE A 85 4.16 8.16 -9.07
N THR A 86 5.37 8.69 -9.30
CA THR A 86 5.58 10.13 -9.47
C THR A 86 4.70 10.65 -10.59
N PRO A 87 3.81 11.63 -10.32
CA PRO A 87 2.94 12.17 -11.35
C PRO A 87 3.77 12.74 -12.51
N ASP A 88 3.44 12.32 -13.72
CA ASP A 88 4.02 12.90 -14.92
C ASP A 88 3.37 14.26 -15.19
N ILE A 89 3.88 15.27 -14.49
CA ILE A 89 3.38 16.66 -14.59
C ILE A 89 3.66 17.29 -15.96
N SER A 90 4.49 16.67 -16.81
CA SER A 90 4.69 17.14 -18.19
C SER A 90 3.41 17.06 -19.04
N LYS A 91 2.41 16.30 -18.58
CA LYS A 91 1.11 16.12 -19.24
C LYS A 91 0.00 16.97 -18.64
N ILE A 92 0.30 17.79 -17.62
CA ILE A 92 -0.66 18.71 -17.01
C ILE A 92 -0.42 20.08 -17.65
N ASN A 93 -1.15 20.35 -18.74
CA ASN A 93 -1.24 21.66 -19.39
C ASN A 93 -2.18 22.59 -18.61
#